data_AF-A0A951AG15-F1
#
_entry.id   AF-A0A951AG15-F1
#
_cell.length_a   1.000
_cell.length_b   1.000
_cell.length_c   1.000
_cell.angle_alpha   90.00
_cell.angle_beta   90.00
_cell.angle_gamma   90.00
#
_symmetry.space_group_name_H-M   'P 1'
#
loop_
_entity.id
_entity.type
_entity.pdbx_description
1 polymer ?
#
loop_
_entity_poly.entity_id
_entity_poly.type
_entity_poly.pdbx_seq_one_letter_code
_entity_poly.pdbx_strand_id
1 'polypeptide(L)'
;HFTLHVGCQGVFGFRNYIAGVLGVSREQVRVLTDRVGGSFGMKQANMPEYFCILHAARELQRPIKWTDERSGSFVSDTHGREAQMTAELALDKDGNFLAVRLTGYGNVGAIYGAPGPSTRNAVRNTLGVYKTPLIEVSTKCVFTNTTPVGAYRGAGRPEANYYMERLVDTAAREMGIDPVDMRCKNHIPPDAMPYKAPNGTTYDSGDFTNLLNKALALADWDGFPARKRQSLARGKLRGRGISDYLELTGPPGREMGGIRFEPNGDVTIITGTLDYGQGHWSPFAQVLAARLGIPFHKIRLIQGDSDELIAGGGTGGSKSMIVSGNAIVRAGEKVIEAGRQIAAHVLEAAAADIEFRAGRFVIAGTDRSIGMMELADRIHAGLQLPPELPQSLDVADVYDGPPSAFPNGCHIAEVEIDPDTGWVDVVKYTFVNDFGVVINPLLVDGQAHGGIVQGIGQALREGTVYDEVGQLLTGSYMDYAMPRADDAPAFLHEFHSVPATTNPLGAKGCGEAGCAGALPSVMNALVDAVSEFGIEHIDMPATPERVWRAIQAATGSRSGTTSGEG
;
A
#
# COMPACT_ATOMS: atom_id res chain seq x y z
N HIS A 1 5.70 20.54 29.93
CA HIS A 1 5.63 19.23 29.26
C HIS A 1 4.31 19.19 28.50
N PHE A 2 4.33 18.79 27.24
CA PHE A 2 3.17 18.71 26.35
C PHE A 2 2.79 17.26 26.12
N THR A 3 1.50 16.96 26.20
CA THR A 3 0.96 15.66 25.80
C THR A 3 -0.06 15.89 24.70
N LEU A 4 0.18 15.31 23.51
CA LEU A 4 -0.76 15.37 22.39
C LEU A 4 -1.37 13.99 22.17
N HIS A 5 -2.70 13.90 22.29
CA HIS A 5 -3.47 12.76 21.80
C HIS A 5 -3.93 13.06 20.37
N VAL A 6 -3.47 12.27 19.39
CA VAL A 6 -3.77 12.51 17.97
C VAL A 6 -3.86 11.19 17.20
N GLY A 7 -4.79 11.10 16.26
CA GLY A 7 -4.79 10.02 15.28
C GLY A 7 -3.79 10.34 14.17
N CYS A 8 -2.64 9.68 14.16
CA CYS A 8 -1.60 9.87 13.15
C CYS A 8 -1.19 8.53 12.52
N GLN A 9 -0.14 8.54 11.70
CA GLN A 9 0.46 7.32 11.13
C GLN A 9 1.76 6.89 11.79
N GLY A 10 2.21 7.55 12.85
CA GLY A 10 3.41 7.16 13.60
C GLY A 10 3.88 8.25 14.54
N VAL A 11 4.04 7.92 15.82
CA VAL A 11 4.23 8.92 16.88
C VAL A 11 5.66 9.42 17.02
N PHE A 12 6.67 8.63 16.65
CA PHE A 12 8.09 8.99 16.83
C PHE A 12 8.51 10.21 16.00
N GLY A 13 8.28 10.16 14.68
CA GLY A 13 8.56 11.28 13.79
C GLY A 13 7.68 12.50 14.10
N PHE A 14 6.43 12.25 14.48
CA PHE A 14 5.45 13.29 14.86
C PHE A 14 5.92 14.10 16.07
N ARG A 15 6.35 13.43 17.15
CA ARG A 15 6.95 14.08 18.34
C ARG A 15 8.12 14.97 17.94
N ASN A 16 9.03 14.45 17.12
CA ASN A 16 10.23 15.17 16.73
C ASN A 16 9.89 16.45 15.94
N TYR A 17 8.89 16.38 15.06
CA TYR A 17 8.41 17.53 14.32
C TYR A 17 7.75 18.57 15.24
N ILE A 18 6.86 18.12 16.13
CA ILE A 18 6.18 19.00 17.10
C ILE A 18 7.17 19.71 18.01
N ALA A 19 8.13 18.98 18.59
CA ALA A 19 9.16 19.57 19.43
C ALA A 19 9.94 20.66 18.70
N GLY A 20 10.27 20.42 17.42
CA GLY A 20 10.93 21.39 16.56
C GLY A 20 10.12 22.68 16.35
N VAL A 21 8.83 22.56 16.02
CA VAL A 21 7.94 23.72 15.81
C VAL A 21 7.70 24.50 17.11
N LEU A 22 7.57 23.81 18.23
CA LEU A 22 7.36 24.44 19.53
C LEU A 22 8.65 25.03 20.15
N GLY A 23 9.82 24.72 19.59
CA GLY A 23 11.11 25.18 20.13
C GLY A 23 11.46 24.57 21.49
N VAL A 24 11.07 23.30 21.73
CA VAL A 24 11.31 22.58 22.99
C VAL A 24 12.09 21.30 22.75
N SER A 25 12.64 20.70 23.82
CA SER A 25 13.31 19.40 23.71
C SER A 25 12.28 18.27 23.50
N ARG A 26 12.73 17.13 22.94
CA ARG A 26 11.83 16.00 22.64
C ARG A 26 11.22 15.40 23.91
N GLU A 27 11.96 15.42 25.01
CA GLU A 27 11.56 14.93 26.33
C GLU A 27 10.44 15.79 26.95
N GLN A 28 10.23 17.00 26.41
CA GLN A 28 9.14 17.88 26.81
C GLN A 28 7.85 17.64 26.01
N VAL A 29 7.83 16.69 25.06
CA VAL A 29 6.68 16.37 24.21
C VAL A 29 6.43 14.88 24.20
N ARG A 30 5.22 14.45 24.57
CA ARG A 30 4.74 13.08 24.41
C ARG A 30 3.59 13.05 23.41
N VAL A 31 3.67 12.20 22.40
CA VAL A 31 2.60 11.97 21.43
C VAL A 31 2.00 10.59 21.70
N LEU A 32 0.68 10.58 21.89
CA LEU A 32 -0.11 9.39 22.15
C LEU A 32 -1.13 9.19 21.02
N THR A 33 -1.18 7.98 20.51
CA THR A 33 -2.16 7.53 19.53
C THR A 33 -2.79 6.24 20.00
N ASP A 34 -4.11 6.24 20.13
CA ASP A 34 -4.90 5.04 20.38
C ASP A 34 -5.38 4.47 19.03
N ARG A 35 -6.57 3.87 19.00
CA ARG A 35 -7.20 3.40 17.77
C ARG A 35 -7.48 4.55 16.81
N VAL A 36 -7.10 4.36 15.54
CA VAL A 36 -7.33 5.31 14.46
C VAL A 36 -8.30 4.70 13.45
N GLY A 37 -9.41 5.38 13.17
CA GLY A 37 -10.40 4.95 12.17
C GLY A 37 -9.93 5.23 10.74
N GLY A 38 -8.90 4.53 10.27
CA GLY A 38 -8.34 4.69 8.93
C GLY A 38 -7.52 5.97 8.74
N SER A 39 -6.66 5.95 7.72
CA SER A 39 -5.84 7.12 7.35
C SER A 39 -5.58 7.17 5.84
N PHE A 40 -5.12 6.06 5.27
CA PHE A 40 -4.84 5.94 3.83
C PHE A 40 -3.84 6.99 3.29
N GLY A 41 -2.96 7.54 4.13
CA GLY A 41 -1.97 8.56 3.78
C GLY A 41 -2.23 9.92 4.41
N MET A 42 -3.50 10.29 4.61
CA MET A 42 -3.91 11.63 5.05
C MET A 42 -3.34 12.02 6.42
N LYS A 43 -3.39 11.12 7.41
CA LYS A 43 -2.92 11.40 8.80
C LYS A 43 -1.41 11.24 8.97
N GLN A 44 -0.65 11.22 7.87
CA GLN A 44 0.81 11.32 7.92
C GLN A 44 1.27 12.76 8.21
N ALA A 45 0.51 13.75 7.75
CA ALA A 45 0.90 15.15 7.84
C ALA A 45 0.62 15.75 9.22
N ASN A 46 1.44 16.72 9.62
CA ASN A 46 1.23 17.51 10.83
C ASN A 46 0.31 18.68 10.46
N MET A 47 -0.93 18.63 10.90
CA MET A 47 -1.94 19.65 10.59
C MET A 47 -1.72 20.92 11.43
N PRO A 48 -1.97 22.12 10.88
CA PRO A 48 -1.80 23.39 11.59
C PRO A 48 -2.52 23.45 12.95
N GLU A 49 -3.70 22.85 13.03
CA GLU A 49 -4.57 22.81 14.20
C GLU A 49 -3.85 22.25 15.42
N TYR A 50 -2.99 21.23 15.24
CA TYR A 50 -2.26 20.60 16.34
C TYR A 50 -1.37 21.60 17.08
N PHE A 51 -0.72 22.52 16.35
CA PHE A 51 0.13 23.54 16.95
C PHE A 51 -0.69 24.63 17.66
N CYS A 52 -1.79 25.05 17.05
CA CYS A 52 -2.72 26.01 17.64
C CYS A 52 -3.30 25.48 18.96
N ILE A 53 -3.69 24.20 18.99
CA ILE A 53 -4.23 23.54 20.18
C ILE A 53 -3.17 23.39 21.28
N LEU A 54 -1.94 22.98 20.92
CA LEU A 54 -0.85 22.87 21.89
C LEU A 54 -0.46 24.23 22.47
N HIS A 55 -0.45 25.28 21.65
CA HIS A 55 -0.24 26.65 22.10
C HIS A 55 -1.37 27.08 23.05
N ALA A 56 -2.64 26.93 22.66
CA ALA A 56 -3.78 27.26 23.50
C ALA A 56 -3.79 26.50 24.83
N ALA A 57 -3.45 25.21 24.82
CA ALA A 57 -3.34 24.40 26.03
C ALA A 57 -2.26 24.91 26.98
N ARG A 58 -1.13 25.42 26.45
CA ARG A 58 -0.10 26.08 27.25
C ARG A 58 -0.58 27.40 27.83
N GLU A 59 -1.20 28.28 27.05
CA GLU A 59 -1.63 29.59 27.56
C GLU A 59 -2.75 29.44 28.61
N LEU A 60 -3.67 28.48 28.40
CA LEU A 60 -4.82 28.25 29.27
C LEU A 60 -4.54 27.28 30.43
N GLN A 61 -3.39 26.59 30.41
CA GLN A 61 -3.01 25.55 31.40
C GLN A 61 -4.09 24.47 31.59
N ARG A 62 -4.78 24.09 30.52
CA ARG A 62 -5.87 23.10 30.52
C ARG A 62 -5.83 22.23 29.28
N PRO A 63 -6.32 20.97 29.34
CA PRO A 63 -6.51 20.15 28.15
C PRO A 63 -7.48 20.82 27.17
N ILE A 64 -7.10 20.89 25.90
CA ILE A 64 -7.93 21.38 24.81
C ILE A 64 -8.23 20.21 23.87
N LYS A 65 -9.52 19.99 23.59
CA LYS A 65 -9.97 18.98 22.64
C LYS A 65 -10.48 19.66 21.40
N TRP A 66 -10.05 19.17 20.24
CA TRP A 66 -10.56 19.54 18.93
C TRP A 66 -10.88 18.28 18.14
N THR A 67 -11.92 18.35 17.33
CA THR A 67 -12.31 17.31 16.37
C THR A 67 -13.03 18.04 15.24
N ASP A 68 -12.65 17.74 14.01
CA ASP A 68 -13.30 18.35 12.85
C ASP A 68 -14.63 17.65 12.51
N GLU A 69 -15.49 18.36 11.78
CA GLU A 69 -16.63 17.78 11.09
C GLU A 69 -16.22 17.34 9.68
N ARG A 70 -17.04 16.49 9.03
CA ARG A 70 -16.74 16.02 7.66
C ARG A 70 -16.61 17.18 6.67
N SER A 71 -17.46 18.20 6.78
CA SER A 71 -17.43 19.40 5.94
C SER A 71 -16.14 20.20 6.13
N GLY A 72 -15.66 20.32 7.37
CA GLY A 72 -14.36 20.94 7.67
C GLY A 72 -13.21 20.14 7.06
N SER A 73 -13.21 18.82 7.23
CA SER A 73 -12.21 17.91 6.64
C SER A 73 -12.06 18.11 5.12
N PHE A 74 -13.15 18.32 4.38
CA PHE A 74 -13.07 18.52 2.92
C PHE A 74 -12.28 19.78 2.51
N VAL A 75 -12.24 20.80 3.37
CA VAL A 75 -11.59 22.10 3.12
C VAL A 75 -10.30 22.30 3.93
N SER A 76 -9.96 21.38 4.84
CA SER A 76 -8.77 21.45 5.70
C SER A 76 -7.76 20.33 5.43
N ASP A 77 -8.24 19.10 5.20
CA ASP A 77 -7.41 17.93 4.94
C ASP A 77 -6.81 17.98 3.52
N THR A 78 -5.91 17.04 3.23
CA THR A 78 -5.26 16.94 1.92
C THR A 78 -6.10 16.20 0.89
N HIS A 79 -6.06 16.64 -0.36
CA HIS A 79 -6.59 15.89 -1.51
C HIS A 79 -5.54 14.92 -2.07
N GLY A 80 -5.86 14.15 -3.11
CA GLY A 80 -4.93 13.19 -3.71
C GLY A 80 -4.96 13.18 -5.24
N ARG A 81 -3.96 12.54 -5.85
CA ARG A 81 -3.81 12.26 -7.31
C ARG A 81 -3.41 13.43 -8.19
N GLU A 82 -4.23 14.49 -8.14
CA GLU A 82 -4.34 15.60 -9.09
C GLU A 82 -3.09 15.89 -9.96
N ALA A 83 -3.05 15.21 -11.11
CA ALA A 83 -2.00 15.36 -12.11
C ALA A 83 -2.62 15.35 -13.52
N GLN A 84 -2.05 16.15 -14.40
CA GLN A 84 -2.35 16.17 -15.84
C GLN A 84 -1.08 15.77 -16.57
N MET A 85 -1.09 14.57 -17.15
CA MET A 85 0.10 13.95 -17.74
C MET A 85 -0.18 13.52 -19.17
N THR A 86 0.77 13.84 -20.06
CA THR A 86 0.92 13.20 -21.36
C THR A 86 1.83 12.00 -21.18
N ALA A 87 1.34 10.82 -21.57
CA ALA A 87 2.07 9.57 -21.50
C ALA A 87 2.31 9.05 -22.92
N GLU A 88 3.51 8.56 -23.20
CA GLU A 88 3.93 8.07 -24.52
C GLU A 88 4.74 6.77 -24.36
N LEU A 89 4.48 5.78 -25.22
CA LEU A 89 5.21 4.51 -25.29
C LEU A 89 5.76 4.34 -26.70
N ALA A 90 7.08 4.18 -26.82
CA ALA A 90 7.73 3.87 -28.09
C ALA A 90 7.85 2.36 -28.27
N LEU A 91 7.52 1.86 -29.46
CA LEU A 91 7.59 0.45 -29.82
C LEU A 91 8.42 0.23 -31.08
N ASP A 92 9.05 -0.93 -31.19
CA ASP A 92 9.56 -1.41 -32.48
C ASP A 92 8.45 -2.05 -33.33
N LYS A 93 8.78 -2.43 -34.57
CA LYS A 93 7.84 -3.07 -35.51
C LYS A 93 7.24 -4.39 -34.99
N ASP A 94 7.90 -5.04 -34.05
CA ASP A 94 7.51 -6.34 -33.50
C ASP A 94 6.75 -6.17 -32.16
N GLY A 95 6.54 -4.93 -31.70
CA GLY A 95 5.80 -4.59 -30.49
C GLY A 95 6.63 -4.68 -29.21
N ASN A 96 7.97 -4.64 -29.30
CA ASN A 96 8.82 -4.53 -28.11
C ASN A 96 8.89 -3.08 -27.64
N PHE A 97 8.83 -2.86 -26.33
CA PHE A 97 8.91 -1.53 -25.72
C PHE A 97 10.34 -0.98 -25.79
N LEU A 98 10.48 0.25 -26.27
CA LEU A 98 11.77 0.92 -26.44
C LEU A 98 11.99 2.03 -25.42
N ALA A 99 10.94 2.82 -25.13
CA ALA A 99 10.99 3.91 -24.19
C ALA A 99 9.60 4.26 -23.67
N VAL A 100 9.50 4.71 -22.42
CA VAL A 100 8.30 5.36 -21.89
C VAL A 100 8.62 6.80 -21.48
N ARG A 101 7.74 7.74 -21.82
CA ARG A 101 7.87 9.14 -21.45
C ARG A 101 6.59 9.66 -20.80
N LEU A 102 6.73 10.30 -19.64
CA LEU A 102 5.66 10.99 -18.93
C LEU A 102 6.02 12.46 -18.76
N THR A 103 5.22 13.38 -19.31
CA THR A 103 5.41 14.82 -19.13
C THR A 103 4.12 15.51 -18.72
N GLY A 104 4.18 16.52 -17.85
CA GLY A 104 2.95 17.23 -17.47
C GLY A 104 3.05 18.08 -16.21
N TYR A 105 1.91 18.27 -15.57
CA TYR A 105 1.71 19.11 -14.40
C TYR A 105 1.17 18.30 -13.22
N GLY A 106 1.65 18.60 -12.02
CA GLY A 106 1.10 18.08 -10.76
C GLY A 106 0.68 19.23 -9.86
N ASN A 107 -0.59 19.23 -9.41
CA ASN A 107 -1.04 20.22 -8.44
C ASN A 107 -0.45 19.90 -7.06
N VAL A 108 0.01 20.92 -6.33
CA VAL A 108 0.43 20.80 -4.92
C VAL A 108 -0.48 21.54 -3.95
N GLY A 109 -1.51 22.23 -4.44
CA GLY A 109 -2.39 23.10 -3.68
C GLY A 109 -1.72 24.42 -3.28
N ALA A 110 -2.30 25.10 -2.29
CA ALA A 110 -1.80 26.42 -1.86
C ALA A 110 -0.48 26.32 -1.09
N ILE A 111 -0.21 25.18 -0.48
CA ILE A 111 0.97 24.95 0.36
C ILE A 111 1.57 23.59 -0.02
N TYR A 112 2.88 23.58 -0.23
CA TYR A 112 3.63 22.37 -0.48
C TYR A 112 3.72 21.50 0.79
N GLY A 113 3.31 20.24 0.71
CA GLY A 113 3.24 19.31 1.83
C GLY A 113 3.89 17.95 1.58
N ALA A 114 3.95 17.13 2.62
CA ALA A 114 4.37 15.73 2.52
C ALA A 114 3.30 14.90 1.77
N PRO A 115 3.68 13.89 0.97
CA PRO A 115 5.04 13.35 0.79
C PRO A 115 5.89 14.08 -0.28
N GLY A 116 5.42 15.20 -0.83
CA GLY A 116 5.99 15.85 -2.00
C GLY A 116 5.38 15.33 -3.31
N PRO A 117 5.93 15.72 -4.47
CA PRO A 117 5.31 15.45 -5.76
C PRO A 117 5.36 13.97 -6.12
N SER A 118 4.30 13.50 -6.78
CA SER A 118 4.13 12.11 -7.22
C SER A 118 5.20 11.65 -8.22
N THR A 119 5.94 12.58 -8.84
CA THR A 119 7.02 12.35 -9.82
C THR A 119 8.02 11.30 -9.37
N ARG A 120 8.44 11.32 -8.10
CA ARG A 120 9.40 10.33 -7.59
C ARG A 120 8.83 8.91 -7.64
N ASN A 121 7.55 8.75 -7.31
CA ASN A 121 6.88 7.46 -7.40
C ASN A 121 6.58 7.10 -8.86
N ALA A 122 6.24 8.07 -9.72
CA ALA A 122 6.13 7.82 -11.16
C ALA A 122 7.41 7.22 -11.75
N VAL A 123 8.58 7.82 -11.50
CA VAL A 123 9.89 7.27 -11.94
C VAL A 123 10.10 5.83 -11.47
N ARG A 124 9.74 5.54 -10.23
CA ARG A 124 10.00 4.23 -9.60
C ARG A 124 9.06 3.10 -10.06
N ASN A 125 7.87 3.43 -10.55
CA ASN A 125 6.79 2.45 -10.75
C ASN A 125 6.29 2.37 -12.19
N THR A 126 6.52 3.37 -13.05
CA THR A 126 5.97 3.41 -14.42
C THR A 126 6.45 2.24 -15.29
N LEU A 127 7.67 1.76 -15.07
CA LEU A 127 8.19 0.59 -15.82
C LEU A 127 7.38 -0.69 -15.55
N GLY A 128 6.69 -0.75 -14.41
CA GLY A 128 5.85 -1.88 -14.03
C GLY A 128 6.63 -3.20 -14.06
N VAL A 129 6.03 -4.21 -14.69
CA VAL A 129 6.60 -5.55 -14.88
C VAL A 129 7.33 -5.70 -16.22
N TYR A 130 7.54 -4.61 -16.95
CA TYR A 130 7.97 -4.64 -18.35
C TYR A 130 9.46 -4.34 -18.54
N LYS A 131 10.08 -4.99 -19.53
CA LYS A 131 11.47 -4.78 -19.95
C LYS A 131 11.63 -3.54 -20.84
N THR A 132 11.22 -2.36 -20.35
CA THR A 132 11.32 -1.10 -21.11
C THR A 132 12.69 -0.44 -20.89
N PRO A 133 13.57 -0.30 -21.90
CA PRO A 133 14.97 0.11 -21.72
C PRO A 133 15.20 1.58 -21.33
N LEU A 134 14.30 2.48 -21.71
CA LEU A 134 14.46 3.93 -21.49
C LEU A 134 13.22 4.51 -20.81
N ILE A 135 13.45 5.45 -19.89
CA ILE A 135 12.39 6.16 -19.16
C ILE A 135 12.73 7.63 -19.03
N GLU A 136 11.73 8.47 -19.27
CA GLU A 136 11.75 9.89 -18.92
C GLU A 136 10.47 10.24 -18.13
N VAL A 137 10.62 10.93 -17.01
CA VAL A 137 9.49 11.48 -16.25
C VAL A 137 9.81 12.93 -15.89
N SER A 138 8.96 13.85 -16.33
CA SER A 138 9.09 15.29 -16.06
C SER A 138 7.76 15.88 -15.63
N THR A 139 7.67 16.34 -14.38
CA THR A 139 6.45 16.96 -13.84
C THR A 139 6.77 18.38 -13.39
N LYS A 140 5.97 19.34 -13.84
CA LYS A 140 5.97 20.71 -13.33
C LYS A 140 4.97 20.81 -12.17
N CYS A 141 5.48 21.07 -10.97
CA CYS A 141 4.61 21.25 -9.79
C CYS A 141 4.01 22.66 -9.83
N VAL A 142 2.69 22.77 -9.69
CA VAL A 142 1.96 24.04 -9.75
C VAL A 142 1.22 24.30 -8.44
N PHE A 143 1.32 25.54 -7.96
CA PHE A 143 0.54 26.00 -6.82
C PHE A 143 -0.82 26.51 -7.30
N THR A 144 -1.87 26.16 -6.57
CA THR A 144 -3.24 26.60 -6.84
C THR A 144 -3.91 27.02 -5.54
N ASN A 145 -5.04 27.74 -5.62
CA ASN A 145 -5.80 28.14 -4.44
C ASN A 145 -6.72 27.02 -3.92
N THR A 146 -6.21 25.78 -3.83
CA THR A 146 -6.91 24.61 -3.25
C THR A 146 -6.23 24.13 -1.98
N THR A 147 -6.84 23.16 -1.28
CA THR A 147 -6.15 22.47 -0.18
C THR A 147 -4.89 21.75 -0.70
N PRO A 148 -3.90 21.47 0.17
CA PRO A 148 -2.70 20.75 -0.24
C PRO A 148 -3.01 19.37 -0.83
N VAL A 149 -2.26 18.99 -1.86
CA VAL A 149 -2.30 17.62 -2.38
C VAL A 149 -1.33 16.76 -1.58
N GLY A 150 -1.84 15.66 -1.02
CA GLY A 150 -1.13 14.76 -0.14
C GLY A 150 -1.25 13.29 -0.56
N ALA A 151 -0.89 12.41 0.38
CA ALA A 151 -0.96 10.98 0.14
C ALA A 151 -2.40 10.47 0.28
N TYR A 152 -2.89 9.85 -0.78
CA TYR A 152 -3.98 8.89 -0.74
C TYR A 152 -3.41 7.55 -1.23
N ARG A 153 -3.62 6.47 -0.50
CA ARG A 153 -3.17 5.08 -0.74
C ARG A 153 -2.37 4.88 -2.03
N GLY A 154 -1.03 4.72 -1.91
CA GLY A 154 -0.09 4.55 -3.03
C GLY A 154 0.60 5.84 -3.50
N ALA A 155 -0.10 6.99 -3.47
CA ALA A 155 0.45 8.34 -3.75
C ALA A 155 1.45 8.44 -4.93
N GLY A 156 0.96 8.34 -6.16
CA GLY A 156 1.79 8.37 -7.39
C GLY A 156 2.08 7.00 -7.99
N ARG A 157 1.94 5.90 -7.21
CA ARG A 157 2.11 4.54 -7.75
C ARG A 157 0.87 4.06 -8.52
N PRO A 158 -0.37 4.24 -8.03
CA PRO A 158 -1.54 3.91 -8.83
C PRO A 158 -1.59 4.69 -10.15
N GLU A 159 -1.19 5.95 -10.13
CA GLU A 159 -1.08 6.82 -11.31
C GLU A 159 -0.03 6.29 -12.30
N ALA A 160 1.14 5.88 -11.82
CA ALA A 160 2.19 5.29 -12.66
C ALA A 160 1.74 4.01 -13.37
N ASN A 161 1.10 3.10 -12.61
CA ASN A 161 0.53 1.87 -13.16
C ASN A 161 -0.61 2.18 -14.13
N TYR A 162 -1.46 3.17 -13.82
CA TYR A 162 -2.50 3.65 -14.72
C TYR A 162 -1.92 4.13 -16.06
N TYR A 163 -0.90 4.99 -16.06
CA TYR A 163 -0.31 5.49 -17.30
C TYR A 163 0.27 4.36 -18.15
N MET A 164 1.04 3.45 -17.54
CA MET A 164 1.65 2.35 -18.28
C MET A 164 0.59 1.40 -18.84
N GLU A 165 -0.38 0.95 -18.05
CA GLU A 165 -1.38 -0.02 -18.52
C GLU A 165 -2.34 0.57 -19.56
N ARG A 166 -2.64 1.88 -19.49
CA ARG A 166 -3.39 2.57 -20.54
C ARG A 166 -2.60 2.65 -21.86
N LEU A 167 -1.29 2.87 -21.76
CA LEU A 167 -0.38 2.86 -22.92
C LEU A 167 -0.26 1.47 -23.54
N VAL A 168 -0.15 0.41 -22.73
CA VAL A 168 -0.05 -0.98 -23.20
C VAL A 168 -1.30 -1.39 -23.99
N ASP A 169 -2.50 -1.12 -23.47
CA ASP A 169 -3.75 -1.42 -24.18
C ASP A 169 -3.91 -0.58 -25.45
N THR A 170 -3.45 0.68 -25.43
CA THR A 170 -3.46 1.54 -26.61
C THR A 170 -2.52 1.03 -27.69
N ALA A 171 -1.29 0.67 -27.31
CA ALA A 171 -0.31 0.11 -28.23
C ALA A 171 -0.78 -1.24 -28.83
N ALA A 172 -1.39 -2.11 -28.02
CA ALA A 172 -1.94 -3.38 -28.49
C ALA A 172 -3.00 -3.16 -29.58
N ARG A 173 -3.93 -2.23 -29.34
CA ARG A 173 -4.97 -1.84 -30.31
C ARG A 173 -4.40 -1.22 -31.58
N GLU A 174 -3.49 -0.26 -31.47
CA GLU A 174 -2.89 0.42 -32.63
C GLU A 174 -2.04 -0.52 -33.48
N MET A 175 -1.35 -1.48 -32.86
CA MET A 175 -0.53 -2.47 -33.57
C MET A 175 -1.31 -3.70 -34.06
N GLY A 176 -2.57 -3.86 -33.64
CA GLY A 176 -3.36 -5.06 -33.91
C GLY A 176 -2.79 -6.33 -33.26
N ILE A 177 -2.12 -6.19 -32.10
CA ILE A 177 -1.57 -7.30 -31.32
C ILE A 177 -2.54 -7.60 -30.17
N ASP A 178 -2.75 -8.89 -29.85
CA ASP A 178 -3.57 -9.26 -28.71
C ASP A 178 -3.00 -8.64 -27.41
N PRO A 179 -3.83 -8.04 -26.54
CA PRO A 179 -3.35 -7.35 -25.34
C PRO A 179 -2.65 -8.26 -24.32
N VAL A 180 -2.93 -9.56 -24.31
CA VAL A 180 -2.18 -10.55 -23.50
C VAL A 180 -0.82 -10.80 -24.13
N ASP A 181 -0.77 -11.02 -25.44
CA ASP A 181 0.49 -11.25 -26.16
C ASP A 181 1.44 -10.04 -26.07
N MET A 182 0.90 -8.82 -26.16
CA MET A 182 1.65 -7.57 -25.99
C MET A 182 2.36 -7.52 -24.63
N ARG A 183 1.65 -7.90 -23.56
CA ARG A 183 2.18 -7.95 -22.19
C ARG A 183 3.24 -9.03 -22.03
N CYS A 184 2.89 -10.28 -22.36
CA CYS A 184 3.79 -11.43 -22.27
C CYS A 184 5.11 -11.21 -23.01
N LYS A 185 5.06 -10.61 -24.21
CA LYS A 185 6.25 -10.27 -25.00
C LYS A 185 7.18 -9.31 -24.28
N ASN A 186 6.63 -8.38 -23.52
CA ASN A 186 7.34 -7.29 -22.86
C ASN A 186 7.59 -7.53 -21.36
N HIS A 187 7.14 -8.64 -20.76
CA HIS A 187 7.47 -8.95 -19.38
C HIS A 187 8.96 -9.19 -19.17
N ILE A 188 9.45 -8.79 -18.00
CA ILE A 188 10.77 -9.18 -17.49
C ILE A 188 10.71 -10.68 -17.15
N PRO A 189 11.60 -11.53 -17.71
CA PRO A 189 11.54 -12.96 -17.46
C PRO A 189 12.13 -13.31 -16.07
N PRO A 190 11.69 -14.42 -15.43
CA PRO A 190 12.15 -14.79 -14.09
C PRO A 190 13.67 -15.01 -13.98
N ASP A 191 14.30 -15.51 -15.04
CA ASP A 191 15.74 -15.76 -15.12
C ASP A 191 16.59 -14.48 -15.24
N ALA A 192 15.97 -13.32 -15.45
CA ALA A 192 16.63 -12.02 -15.39
C ALA A 192 16.76 -11.46 -13.96
N MET A 193 16.18 -12.11 -12.95
CA MET A 193 16.24 -11.66 -11.56
C MET A 193 17.61 -12.00 -10.91
N PRO A 194 18.23 -11.08 -10.15
CA PRO A 194 17.78 -9.72 -9.86
C PRO A 194 17.93 -8.77 -11.06
N TYR A 195 16.84 -8.09 -11.43
CA TYR A 195 16.77 -7.27 -12.64
C TYR A 195 17.12 -5.81 -12.35
N LYS A 196 18.13 -5.27 -13.05
CA LYS A 196 18.53 -3.85 -12.94
C LYS A 196 17.66 -3.00 -13.87
N ALA A 197 16.67 -2.33 -13.30
CA ALA A 197 15.76 -1.46 -14.05
C ALA A 197 16.44 -0.12 -14.43
N PRO A 198 16.10 0.46 -15.60
CA PRO A 198 16.68 1.73 -16.07
C PRO A 198 16.47 2.93 -15.14
N ASN A 199 15.49 2.88 -14.24
CA ASN A 199 15.24 3.92 -13.24
C ASN A 199 16.17 3.84 -12.01
N GLY A 200 17.19 2.97 -12.04
CA GLY A 200 18.19 2.80 -10.98
C GLY A 200 17.76 1.89 -9.83
N THR A 201 16.64 1.18 -9.96
CA THR A 201 16.18 0.19 -8.98
C THR A 201 16.56 -1.23 -9.40
N THR A 202 16.66 -2.16 -8.44
CA THR A 202 16.99 -3.56 -8.70
C THR A 202 15.89 -4.44 -8.18
N TYR A 203 15.14 -5.10 -9.07
CA TYR A 203 14.04 -5.99 -8.70
C TYR A 203 14.64 -7.30 -8.20
N ASP A 204 14.23 -7.74 -7.02
CA ASP A 204 14.89 -8.85 -6.33
C ASP A 204 14.28 -10.22 -6.67
N SER A 205 13.06 -10.23 -7.18
CA SER A 205 12.24 -11.41 -7.45
C SER A 205 11.02 -11.04 -8.32
N GLY A 206 10.50 -11.99 -9.11
CA GLY A 206 9.24 -11.85 -9.85
C GLY A 206 9.02 -12.96 -10.87
N ASP A 207 7.74 -13.25 -11.18
CA ASP A 207 7.32 -14.26 -12.16
C ASP A 207 6.04 -13.83 -12.90
N PHE A 208 6.20 -12.76 -13.68
CA PHE A 208 5.07 -11.94 -14.16
C PHE A 208 4.19 -12.64 -15.19
N THR A 209 4.78 -13.34 -16.17
CA THR A 209 4.00 -14.03 -17.21
C THR A 209 3.17 -15.19 -16.64
N ASN A 210 3.72 -15.98 -15.71
CA ASN A 210 2.95 -17.06 -15.08
C ASN A 210 1.84 -16.50 -14.18
N LEU A 211 2.11 -15.38 -13.50
CA LEU A 211 1.09 -14.67 -12.72
C LEU A 211 -0.08 -14.20 -13.61
N LEU A 212 0.20 -13.56 -14.75
CA LEU A 212 -0.82 -13.16 -15.73
C LEU A 212 -1.62 -14.37 -16.22
N ASN A 213 -0.94 -15.46 -16.63
CA ASN A 213 -1.60 -16.69 -17.08
C ASN A 213 -2.55 -17.26 -16.01
N LYS A 214 -2.12 -17.23 -14.75
CA LYS A 214 -2.95 -17.66 -13.61
C LYS A 214 -4.19 -16.78 -13.44
N ALA A 215 -4.04 -15.45 -13.58
CA ALA A 215 -5.16 -14.51 -13.52
C ALA A 215 -6.15 -14.71 -14.67
N LEU A 216 -5.67 -14.93 -15.90
CA LEU A 216 -6.51 -15.20 -17.07
C LEU A 216 -7.34 -16.48 -16.92
N ALA A 217 -6.73 -17.54 -16.40
CA ALA A 217 -7.42 -18.79 -16.10
C ALA A 217 -8.51 -18.59 -15.02
N LEU A 218 -8.15 -17.92 -13.92
CA LEU A 218 -9.08 -17.63 -12.82
C LEU A 218 -10.25 -16.73 -13.26
N ALA A 219 -9.98 -15.78 -14.17
CA ALA A 219 -10.97 -14.88 -14.72
C ALA A 219 -11.85 -15.51 -15.81
N ASP A 220 -11.60 -16.76 -16.21
CA ASP A 220 -12.24 -17.40 -17.36
C ASP A 220 -12.19 -16.48 -18.60
N TRP A 221 -10.96 -16.11 -18.99
CA TRP A 221 -10.72 -15.16 -20.08
C TRP A 221 -11.37 -15.59 -21.39
N ASP A 222 -11.30 -16.87 -21.74
CA ASP A 222 -11.85 -17.41 -22.99
C ASP A 222 -13.39 -17.46 -23.00
N GLY A 223 -14.05 -17.47 -21.84
CA GLY A 223 -15.50 -17.41 -21.72
C GLY A 223 -16.12 -16.03 -21.98
N PHE A 224 -15.30 -14.97 -22.11
CA PHE A 224 -15.80 -13.59 -22.25
C PHE A 224 -16.73 -13.34 -23.44
N PRO A 225 -16.52 -13.88 -24.66
CA PRO A 225 -17.42 -13.65 -25.78
C PRO A 225 -18.86 -14.09 -25.51
N ALA A 226 -19.06 -15.16 -24.73
CA ALA A 226 -20.39 -15.60 -24.33
C ALA A 226 -21.05 -14.61 -23.36
N ARG A 227 -20.28 -14.10 -22.38
CA ARG A 227 -20.76 -13.08 -21.44
C ARG A 227 -21.08 -11.75 -22.13
N LYS A 228 -20.24 -11.32 -23.08
CA LYS A 228 -20.50 -10.11 -23.90
C LYS A 228 -21.81 -10.20 -24.68
N ARG A 229 -22.09 -11.34 -25.32
CA ARG A 229 -23.38 -11.59 -25.99
C ARG A 229 -24.57 -11.55 -25.02
N GLN A 230 -24.38 -12.06 -23.80
CA GLN A 230 -25.43 -12.05 -22.77
C GLN A 230 -25.77 -10.62 -22.31
N SER A 231 -24.76 -9.75 -22.14
CA SER A 231 -24.96 -8.33 -21.82
C SER A 231 -25.64 -7.59 -22.98
N LEU A 232 -25.20 -7.84 -24.22
CA LEU A 232 -25.79 -7.25 -25.41
C LEU A 232 -27.27 -7.61 -25.57
N ALA A 233 -27.66 -8.85 -25.26
CA ALA A 233 -29.06 -9.27 -25.26
C ALA A 233 -29.95 -8.52 -24.24
N ARG A 234 -29.34 -7.85 -23.25
CA ARG A 234 -30.01 -6.97 -22.28
C ARG A 234 -29.83 -5.48 -22.62
N GLY A 235 -29.31 -5.14 -23.79
CA GLY A 235 -29.03 -3.77 -24.20
C GLY A 235 -27.84 -3.12 -23.49
N LYS A 236 -26.94 -3.91 -22.90
CA LYS A 236 -25.75 -3.42 -22.20
C LYS A 236 -24.48 -3.66 -23.02
N LEU A 237 -23.57 -2.70 -23.00
CA LEU A 237 -22.21 -2.89 -23.50
C LEU A 237 -21.42 -3.66 -22.46
N ARG A 238 -20.49 -4.53 -22.88
CA ARG A 238 -19.58 -5.23 -21.96
C ARG A 238 -18.15 -5.12 -22.45
N GLY A 239 -17.26 -4.78 -21.54
CA GLY A 239 -15.82 -4.74 -21.78
C GLY A 239 -15.05 -5.45 -20.68
N ARG A 240 -13.79 -5.77 -20.97
CA ARG A 240 -12.83 -6.36 -20.02
C ARG A 240 -11.50 -5.64 -20.09
N GLY A 241 -10.80 -5.55 -18.96
CA GLY A 241 -9.53 -4.84 -18.86
C GLY A 241 -8.55 -5.57 -17.96
N ILE A 242 -7.29 -5.56 -18.36
CA ILE A 242 -6.16 -6.12 -17.62
C ILE A 242 -5.37 -4.96 -16.98
N SER A 243 -4.82 -5.22 -15.81
CA SER A 243 -3.74 -4.43 -15.22
C SER A 243 -2.68 -5.36 -14.64
N ASP A 244 -1.52 -5.38 -15.26
CA ASP A 244 -0.29 -5.90 -14.64
C ASP A 244 0.42 -4.76 -13.93
N TYR A 245 0.35 -4.76 -12.60
CA TYR A 245 0.91 -3.71 -11.77
C TYR A 245 2.18 -4.17 -11.05
N LEU A 246 3.06 -3.21 -10.76
CA LEU A 246 4.15 -3.39 -9.83
C LEU A 246 4.29 -2.14 -8.95
N GLU A 247 4.58 -2.36 -7.67
CA GLU A 247 4.85 -1.27 -6.73
C GLU A 247 6.24 -1.43 -6.09
N LEU A 248 6.98 -0.34 -5.97
CA LEU A 248 8.14 -0.26 -5.09
C LEU A 248 7.66 0.13 -3.69
N THR A 249 7.77 -0.81 -2.75
CA THR A 249 7.25 -0.70 -1.38
C THR A 249 8.35 -0.84 -0.35
N GLY A 250 8.09 -0.41 0.88
CA GLY A 250 9.09 -0.52 1.95
C GLY A 250 10.29 0.39 1.72
N PRO A 251 10.13 1.72 1.66
CA PRO A 251 11.30 2.61 1.68
C PRO A 251 12.17 2.29 2.91
N PRO A 252 13.49 2.09 2.74
CA PRO A 252 14.37 1.73 3.86
C PRO A 252 14.32 2.80 4.94
N GLY A 253 14.43 2.36 6.18
CA GLY A 253 14.43 3.24 7.33
C GLY A 253 14.81 2.49 8.59
N ARG A 254 15.19 3.23 9.63
CA ARG A 254 15.49 2.68 10.94
C ARG A 254 14.19 2.34 11.65
N GLU A 255 14.13 1.13 12.21
CA GLU A 255 12.95 0.59 12.86
C GLU A 255 13.31 0.01 14.23
N MET A 256 12.46 0.22 15.22
CA MET A 256 12.63 -0.37 16.54
C MET A 256 12.16 -1.82 16.52
N GLY A 257 12.99 -2.73 17.04
CA GLY A 257 12.57 -4.08 17.39
C GLY A 257 12.68 -4.25 18.90
N GLY A 258 11.59 -3.97 19.61
CA GLY A 258 11.48 -4.16 21.04
C GLY A 258 10.72 -5.44 21.39
N ILE A 259 11.25 -6.23 22.33
CA ILE A 259 10.58 -7.38 22.95
C ILE A 259 10.80 -7.26 24.45
N ARG A 260 9.70 -7.21 25.22
CA ARG A 260 9.74 -7.11 26.69
C ARG A 260 8.96 -8.26 27.31
N PHE A 261 9.57 -9.00 28.22
CA PHE A 261 8.93 -10.05 29.02
C PHE A 261 8.36 -9.42 30.29
N GLU A 262 7.04 -9.36 30.38
CA GLU A 262 6.35 -8.67 31.46
C GLU A 262 6.24 -9.56 32.72
N PRO A 263 6.25 -8.98 33.94
CA PRO A 263 6.12 -9.76 35.19
C PRO A 263 4.81 -10.55 35.33
N ASN A 264 3.78 -10.23 34.55
CA ASN A 264 2.51 -10.96 34.50
C ASN A 264 2.55 -12.16 33.52
N GLY A 265 3.71 -12.44 32.92
CA GLY A 265 3.93 -13.50 31.95
C GLY A 265 3.43 -13.19 30.53
N ASP A 266 3.11 -11.93 30.21
CA ASP A 266 2.88 -11.48 28.85
C ASP A 266 4.21 -11.12 28.16
N VAL A 267 4.22 -11.06 26.83
CA VAL A 267 5.38 -10.62 26.03
C VAL A 267 4.96 -9.47 25.12
N THR A 268 5.52 -8.29 25.33
CA THR A 268 5.18 -7.07 24.59
C THR A 268 6.14 -6.86 23.43
N ILE A 269 5.60 -6.79 22.21
CA ILE A 269 6.29 -6.27 21.03
C ILE A 269 6.19 -4.75 21.04
N ILE A 270 7.30 -4.04 20.82
CA ILE A 270 7.35 -2.59 20.68
C ILE A 270 7.96 -2.25 19.32
N THR A 271 7.20 -1.55 18.48
CA THR A 271 7.64 -1.17 17.12
C THR A 271 7.26 0.27 16.82
N GLY A 272 8.02 0.90 15.93
CA GLY A 272 7.82 2.30 15.51
C GLY A 272 6.94 2.50 14.28
N THR A 273 6.35 1.42 13.76
CA THR A 273 5.17 1.47 12.88
C THR A 273 3.90 1.72 13.70
N LEU A 274 2.77 2.02 13.05
CA LEU A 274 1.51 2.28 13.77
C LEU A 274 0.31 1.67 13.05
N ASP A 275 -0.50 0.92 13.79
CA ASP A 275 -1.75 0.34 13.29
C ASP A 275 -2.89 1.37 13.29
N TYR A 276 -3.57 1.48 12.15
CA TYR A 276 -4.75 2.31 11.96
C TYR A 276 -5.83 1.58 11.13
N GLY A 277 -5.85 0.25 11.23
CA GLY A 277 -6.87 -0.61 10.62
C GLY A 277 -6.33 -1.77 9.76
N GLN A 278 -5.01 -1.86 9.58
CA GLN A 278 -4.37 -2.94 8.84
C GLN A 278 -4.17 -4.22 9.69
N GLY A 279 -4.30 -4.11 11.02
CA GLY A 279 -4.29 -5.26 11.92
C GLY A 279 -2.89 -5.77 12.21
N HIS A 280 -1.93 -4.89 12.52
CA HIS A 280 -0.52 -5.22 12.75
C HIS A 280 -0.30 -6.28 13.83
N TRP A 281 -1.11 -6.25 14.90
CA TRP A 281 -0.92 -7.12 16.06
C TRP A 281 -0.86 -8.60 15.64
N SER A 282 -1.82 -9.08 14.85
CA SER A 282 -1.93 -10.49 14.48
C SER A 282 -0.69 -11.02 13.73
N PRO A 283 -0.26 -10.44 12.59
CA PRO A 283 0.87 -10.98 11.85
C PRO A 283 2.21 -10.72 12.55
N PHE A 284 2.35 -9.65 13.35
CA PHE A 284 3.56 -9.46 14.17
C PHE A 284 3.67 -10.51 15.28
N ALA A 285 2.55 -10.81 15.94
CA ALA A 285 2.49 -11.87 16.93
C ALA A 285 2.71 -13.26 16.29
N GLN A 286 2.23 -13.51 15.05
CA GLN A 286 2.49 -14.74 14.32
C GLN A 286 3.99 -14.91 14.04
N VAL A 287 4.67 -13.85 13.58
CA VAL A 287 6.12 -13.85 13.35
C VAL A 287 6.88 -14.14 14.66
N LEU A 288 6.54 -13.41 15.74
CA LEU A 288 7.22 -13.61 17.03
C LEU A 288 6.97 -15.00 17.63
N ALA A 289 5.71 -15.47 17.60
CA ALA A 289 5.34 -16.80 18.12
C ALA A 289 6.04 -17.91 17.34
N ALA A 290 6.10 -17.81 16.01
CA ALA A 290 6.85 -18.77 15.19
C ALA A 290 8.36 -18.75 15.50
N ARG A 291 8.92 -17.57 15.81
CA ARG A 291 10.35 -17.42 16.13
C ARG A 291 10.70 -17.94 17.53
N LEU A 292 9.90 -17.62 18.54
CA LEU A 292 10.21 -17.88 19.95
C LEU A 292 9.44 -19.05 20.56
N GLY A 293 8.47 -19.64 19.86
CA GLY A 293 7.64 -20.73 20.41
C GLY A 293 6.83 -20.34 21.65
N ILE A 294 6.53 -19.04 21.83
CA ILE A 294 5.75 -18.52 22.96
C ILE A 294 4.24 -18.55 22.66
N PRO A 295 3.36 -18.58 23.69
CA PRO A 295 1.93 -18.62 23.47
C PRO A 295 1.43 -17.36 22.76
N PHE A 296 0.75 -17.52 21.62
CA PHE A 296 0.24 -16.41 20.81
C PHE A 296 -0.64 -15.43 21.60
N HIS A 297 -1.50 -15.94 22.49
CA HIS A 297 -2.41 -15.14 23.31
C HIS A 297 -1.72 -14.31 24.41
N LYS A 298 -0.43 -14.58 24.68
CA LYS A 298 0.39 -13.81 25.63
C LYS A 298 1.09 -12.62 24.97
N ILE A 299 1.00 -12.47 23.65
CA ILE A 299 1.70 -11.42 22.92
C ILE A 299 0.88 -10.14 22.90
N ARG A 300 1.52 -9.02 23.25
CA ARG A 300 0.96 -7.66 23.20
C ARG A 300 1.72 -6.82 22.17
N LEU A 301 1.14 -5.72 21.71
CA LEU A 301 1.80 -4.77 20.82
C LEU A 301 1.66 -3.34 21.35
N ILE A 302 2.77 -2.61 21.39
CA ILE A 302 2.84 -1.17 21.67
C ILE A 302 3.45 -0.46 20.45
N GLN A 303 2.76 0.60 20.01
CA GLN A 303 3.13 1.42 18.85
C GLN A 303 2.77 2.90 19.02
N GLY A 304 1.75 3.20 19.84
CA GLY A 304 1.12 4.51 19.92
C GLY A 304 1.68 5.45 20.98
N ASP A 305 2.83 5.16 21.60
CA ASP A 305 3.42 6.01 22.63
C ASP A 305 4.84 6.41 22.24
N SER A 306 5.07 7.71 22.01
CA SER A 306 6.38 8.20 21.59
C SER A 306 7.49 7.95 22.61
N ASP A 307 7.14 7.78 23.89
CA ASP A 307 8.13 7.62 24.96
C ASP A 307 8.61 6.16 25.07
N GLU A 308 7.85 5.21 24.53
CA GLU A 308 8.27 3.81 24.40
C GLU A 308 9.20 3.60 23.18
N LEU A 309 9.34 4.61 22.30
CA LEU A 309 10.03 4.47 21.02
C LEU A 309 11.39 5.19 20.98
N ILE A 310 12.44 4.43 20.63
CA ILE A 310 13.79 4.95 20.35
C ILE A 310 14.04 5.18 18.85
N ALA A 311 13.25 4.54 17.98
CA ALA A 311 13.24 4.75 16.54
C ALA A 311 11.86 4.37 15.98
N GLY A 312 11.50 4.93 14.82
CA GLY A 312 10.25 4.59 14.17
C GLY A 312 9.94 5.48 12.98
N GLY A 313 9.57 4.87 11.86
CA GLY A 313 9.21 5.59 10.66
C GLY A 313 7.70 5.81 10.47
N GLY A 314 6.86 5.36 11.42
CA GLY A 314 5.42 5.24 11.22
C GLY A 314 5.05 4.21 10.15
N THR A 315 3.80 4.18 9.73
CA THR A 315 3.30 3.32 8.64
C THR A 315 2.90 4.15 7.42
N GLY A 316 3.26 3.66 6.25
CA GLY A 316 3.05 4.28 4.95
C GLY A 316 3.94 3.60 3.90
N GLY A 317 3.55 3.66 2.63
CA GLY A 317 4.31 3.04 1.55
C GLY A 317 4.45 1.51 1.68
N SER A 318 3.43 0.87 2.26
CA SER A 318 3.32 -0.59 2.47
C SER A 318 4.53 -1.23 3.16
N LYS A 319 5.18 -0.50 4.08
CA LYS A 319 6.46 -0.93 4.68
C LYS A 319 6.36 -1.83 5.91
N SER A 320 5.22 -1.85 6.62
CA SER A 320 5.20 -2.34 8.01
C SER A 320 5.72 -3.76 8.19
N MET A 321 5.25 -4.73 7.40
CA MET A 321 5.73 -6.12 7.51
C MET A 321 7.18 -6.26 7.05
N ILE A 322 7.59 -5.49 6.03
CA ILE A 322 8.95 -5.48 5.52
C ILE A 322 9.93 -5.03 6.62
N VAL A 323 9.64 -3.91 7.29
CA VAL A 323 10.56 -3.29 8.26
C VAL A 323 10.39 -3.83 9.68
N SER A 324 9.17 -3.81 10.23
CA SER A 324 8.92 -4.26 11.59
C SER A 324 8.94 -5.78 11.70
N GLY A 325 8.51 -6.52 10.66
CA GLY A 325 8.66 -7.97 10.63
C GLY A 325 10.14 -8.38 10.71
N ASN A 326 11.01 -7.74 9.94
CA ASN A 326 12.46 -7.94 10.05
C ASN A 326 13.00 -7.57 11.44
N ALA A 327 12.60 -6.41 11.98
CA ALA A 327 13.02 -5.99 13.32
C ALA A 327 12.60 -6.98 14.40
N ILE A 328 11.40 -7.57 14.31
CA ILE A 328 10.90 -8.61 15.22
C ILE A 328 11.74 -9.89 15.10
N VAL A 329 12.07 -10.34 13.89
CA VAL A 329 12.92 -11.53 13.67
C VAL A 329 14.29 -11.33 14.32
N ARG A 330 14.93 -10.18 14.06
CA ARG A 330 16.27 -9.86 14.60
C ARG A 330 16.26 -9.65 16.11
N ALA A 331 15.21 -9.02 16.65
CA ALA A 331 15.04 -8.92 18.09
C ALA A 331 14.84 -10.30 18.73
N GLY A 332 14.05 -11.18 18.11
CA GLY A 332 13.85 -12.55 18.57
C GLY A 332 15.14 -13.37 18.58
N GLU A 333 16.05 -13.15 17.63
CA GLU A 333 17.39 -13.77 17.64
C GLU A 333 18.21 -13.36 18.86
N LYS A 334 18.16 -12.08 19.25
CA LYS A 334 18.83 -11.60 20.46
C LYS A 334 18.22 -12.18 21.73
N VAL A 335 16.89 -12.32 21.77
CA VAL A 335 16.20 -13.01 22.88
C VAL A 335 16.68 -14.45 23.01
N ILE A 336 16.78 -15.18 21.89
CA ILE A 336 17.27 -16.57 21.88
C ILE A 336 18.72 -16.63 22.34
N GLU A 337 19.58 -15.71 21.90
CA GLU A 337 20.99 -15.69 22.31
C GLU A 337 21.15 -15.38 23.80
N ALA A 338 20.45 -14.38 24.32
CA ALA A 338 20.46 -14.09 25.75
C ALA A 338 19.93 -15.29 26.56
N GLY A 339 18.80 -15.84 26.13
CA GLY A 339 18.20 -17.00 26.79
C GLY A 339 19.08 -18.25 26.73
N ARG A 340 19.88 -18.45 25.68
CA ARG A 340 20.86 -19.54 25.60
C ARG A 340 21.90 -19.45 26.70
N GLN A 341 22.44 -18.27 26.94
CA GLN A 341 23.46 -18.03 27.96
C GLN A 341 22.90 -18.21 29.37
N ILE A 342 21.71 -17.67 29.63
CA ILE A 342 21.03 -17.82 30.93
C ILE A 342 20.60 -19.29 31.15
N ALA A 343 20.04 -19.95 30.14
CA ALA A 343 19.66 -21.36 30.23
C ALA A 343 20.85 -22.28 30.48
N ALA A 344 22.02 -22.00 29.87
CA ALA A 344 23.25 -22.73 30.12
C ALA A 344 23.64 -22.67 31.60
N HIS A 345 23.56 -21.48 32.21
CA HIS A 345 23.78 -21.31 33.64
C HIS A 345 22.77 -22.10 34.48
N VAL A 346 21.47 -21.98 34.17
CA VAL A 346 20.39 -22.66 34.92
C VAL A 346 20.46 -24.19 34.80
N LEU A 347 20.92 -24.71 33.66
CA LEU A 347 21.03 -26.14 33.40
C LEU A 347 22.41 -26.71 33.76
N GLU A 348 23.35 -25.88 34.21
CA GLU A 348 24.74 -26.25 34.52
C GLU A 348 25.43 -26.94 33.33
N ALA A 349 25.35 -26.32 32.15
CA ALA A 349 25.95 -26.79 30.91
C ALA A 349 26.70 -25.67 30.18
N ALA A 350 27.52 -26.03 29.19
CA ALA A 350 28.16 -25.04 28.33
C ALA A 350 27.12 -24.42 27.37
N ALA A 351 27.20 -23.11 27.12
CA ALA A 351 26.28 -22.43 26.20
C ALA A 351 26.31 -22.99 24.77
N ALA A 352 27.46 -23.52 24.33
CA ALA A 352 27.62 -24.18 23.04
C ALA A 352 26.81 -25.49 22.92
N ASP A 353 26.49 -26.13 24.05
CA ASP A 353 25.70 -27.36 24.10
C ASP A 353 24.18 -27.06 24.24
N ILE A 354 23.77 -25.79 24.26
CA ILE A 354 22.36 -25.40 24.38
C ILE A 354 21.76 -25.10 23.01
N GLU A 355 20.84 -25.98 22.61
CA GLU A 355 20.01 -25.81 21.42
C GLU A 355 18.68 -25.14 21.78
N PHE A 356 18.18 -24.27 20.89
CA PHE A 356 16.85 -23.70 21.03
C PHE A 356 15.90 -24.30 19.99
N ARG A 357 14.82 -24.93 20.46
CA ARG A 357 13.76 -25.47 19.58
C ARG A 357 12.39 -25.31 20.22
N ALA A 358 11.42 -24.85 19.43
CA ALA A 358 10.02 -24.77 19.82
C ALA A 358 9.78 -24.14 21.20
N GLY A 359 10.46 -23.02 21.50
CA GLY A 359 10.29 -22.29 22.77
C GLY A 359 11.00 -22.91 23.96
N ARG A 360 11.93 -23.85 23.76
CA ARG A 360 12.72 -24.48 24.82
C ARG A 360 14.21 -24.45 24.51
N PHE A 361 15.01 -24.25 25.55
CA PHE A 361 16.45 -24.43 25.56
C PHE A 361 16.75 -25.85 26.07
N VAL A 362 17.48 -26.66 25.29
CA VAL A 362 17.72 -28.09 25.52
C VAL A 362 19.22 -28.35 25.48
N ILE A 363 19.75 -29.13 26.43
CA ILE A 363 21.14 -29.61 26.34
C ILE A 363 21.22 -30.69 25.25
N ALA A 364 22.10 -30.49 24.27
CA ALA A 364 22.31 -31.39 23.15
C ALA A 364 22.56 -32.84 23.61
N GLY A 365 21.85 -33.79 22.99
CA GLY A 365 21.95 -35.21 23.32
C GLY A 365 21.24 -35.65 24.62
N THR A 366 20.49 -34.77 25.28
CA THR A 366 19.74 -35.09 26.52
C THR A 366 18.27 -34.63 26.46
N ASP A 367 17.50 -34.95 27.50
CA ASP A 367 16.13 -34.45 27.72
C ASP A 367 16.06 -33.22 28.67
N ARG A 368 17.19 -32.84 29.28
CA ARG A 368 17.28 -31.69 30.18
C ARG A 368 17.03 -30.39 29.42
N SER A 369 16.02 -29.64 29.84
CA SER A 369 15.59 -28.42 29.15
C SER A 369 14.84 -27.45 30.06
N ILE A 370 14.79 -26.18 29.65
CA ILE A 370 13.97 -25.13 30.26
C ILE A 370 13.17 -24.37 29.19
N GLY A 371 11.91 -24.04 29.48
CA GLY A 371 11.09 -23.25 28.57
C GLY A 371 11.45 -21.76 28.58
N MET A 372 11.26 -21.06 27.47
CA MET A 372 11.50 -19.61 27.35
C MET A 372 10.69 -18.82 28.39
N MET A 373 9.39 -19.09 28.51
CA MET A 373 8.52 -18.41 29.49
C MET A 373 8.92 -18.76 30.93
N GLU A 374 9.28 -20.02 31.19
CA GLU A 374 9.74 -20.46 32.50
C GLU A 374 11.07 -19.77 32.89
N LEU A 375 11.97 -19.61 31.92
CA LEU A 375 13.23 -18.88 32.12
C LEU A 375 12.96 -17.41 32.46
N ALA A 376 12.03 -16.76 31.76
CA ALA A 376 11.59 -15.40 32.05
C ALA A 376 11.02 -15.28 33.47
N ASP A 377 10.15 -16.21 33.87
CA ASP A 377 9.55 -16.24 35.21
C ASP A 377 10.61 -16.40 36.31
N ARG A 378 11.62 -17.24 36.11
CA ARG A 378 12.73 -17.40 37.06
C ARG A 378 13.56 -16.12 37.20
N ILE A 379 13.83 -15.42 36.11
CA ILE A 379 14.53 -14.13 36.14
C ILE A 379 13.73 -13.13 36.98
N HIS A 380 12.42 -13.00 36.72
CA HIS A 380 11.53 -12.12 37.50
C HIS A 380 11.40 -12.53 38.97
N ALA A 381 11.53 -13.83 39.27
CA ALA A 381 11.55 -14.35 40.63
C ALA A 381 12.90 -14.14 41.37
N GLY A 382 13.88 -13.48 40.75
CA GLY A 382 15.15 -13.12 41.39
C GLY A 382 16.25 -14.17 41.22
N LEU A 383 16.22 -14.94 40.12
CA LEU A 383 17.34 -15.81 39.72
C LEU A 383 18.66 -15.01 39.76
N GLN A 384 19.61 -15.48 40.57
CA GLN A 384 20.91 -14.86 40.70
C GLN A 384 21.79 -15.25 39.51
N LEU A 385 22.06 -14.29 38.63
CA LEU A 385 22.91 -14.48 37.46
C LEU A 385 24.28 -13.83 37.68
N PRO A 386 25.37 -14.46 37.22
CA PRO A 386 26.67 -13.80 37.16
C PRO A 386 26.59 -12.45 36.40
N PRO A 387 27.32 -11.40 36.83
CA PRO A 387 27.24 -10.07 36.21
C PRO A 387 27.58 -10.02 34.72
N GLU A 388 28.38 -10.96 34.23
CA GLU A 388 28.78 -11.09 32.83
C GLU A 388 27.68 -11.65 31.92
N LEU A 389 26.66 -12.29 32.49
CA LEU A 389 25.54 -12.82 31.73
C LEU A 389 24.45 -11.76 31.51
N PRO A 390 23.62 -11.89 30.47
CA PRO A 390 22.42 -11.09 30.31
C PRO A 390 21.53 -11.20 31.55
N GLN A 391 21.06 -10.06 32.07
CA GLN A 391 20.24 -10.00 33.28
C GLN A 391 18.73 -10.03 33.00
N SER A 392 18.34 -9.98 31.72
CA SER A 392 16.96 -10.13 31.26
C SER A 392 16.93 -10.73 29.85
N LEU A 393 15.74 -11.10 29.41
CA LEU A 393 15.45 -11.48 28.02
C LEU A 393 14.97 -10.30 27.17
N ASP A 394 14.90 -9.11 27.76
CA ASP A 394 14.36 -7.93 27.10
C ASP A 394 15.32 -7.41 26.03
N VAL A 395 14.74 -6.96 24.91
CA VAL A 395 15.47 -6.36 23.80
C VAL A 395 14.84 -5.03 23.49
N ALA A 396 15.67 -3.99 23.37
CA ALA A 396 15.32 -2.71 22.80
C ALA A 396 16.45 -2.27 21.89
N ASP A 397 16.28 -2.46 20.58
CA ASP A 397 17.31 -2.10 19.60
C ASP A 397 16.71 -1.49 18.34
N VAL A 398 17.57 -0.84 17.56
CA VAL A 398 17.25 -0.19 16.30
C VAL A 398 17.93 -0.92 15.15
N TYR A 399 17.13 -1.35 14.19
CA TYR A 399 17.58 -2.07 13.01
C TYR A 399 17.43 -1.21 11.77
N ASP A 400 18.42 -1.26 10.88
CA ASP A 400 18.23 -0.78 9.52
C ASP A 400 17.28 -1.72 8.79
N GLY A 401 16.23 -1.14 8.19
CA GLY A 401 15.29 -1.86 7.37
C GLY A 401 15.94 -2.45 6.11
N PRO A 402 15.42 -3.56 5.59
CA PRO A 402 15.92 -4.14 4.35
C PRO A 402 15.67 -3.18 3.16
N PRO A 403 16.28 -3.45 2.00
CA PRO A 403 15.92 -2.78 0.75
C PRO A 403 14.42 -2.82 0.46
N SER A 404 13.95 -1.93 -0.42
CA SER A 404 12.58 -1.95 -0.89
C SER A 404 12.25 -3.25 -1.62
N ALA A 405 11.00 -3.68 -1.51
CA ALA A 405 10.47 -4.87 -2.16
C ALA A 405 9.53 -4.48 -3.31
N PHE A 406 9.27 -5.44 -4.20
CA PHE A 406 8.54 -5.24 -5.45
C PHE A 406 7.28 -6.12 -5.55
N PRO A 407 6.27 -5.89 -4.69
CA PRO A 407 4.98 -6.54 -4.86
C PRO A 407 4.37 -6.17 -6.21
N ASN A 408 3.71 -7.15 -6.79
CA ASN A 408 3.15 -7.07 -8.13
C ASN A 408 1.90 -7.94 -8.22
N GLY A 409 1.14 -7.79 -9.29
CA GLY A 409 -0.06 -8.59 -9.49
C GLY A 409 -0.77 -8.26 -10.79
N CYS A 410 -1.77 -9.07 -11.11
CA CYS A 410 -2.62 -8.92 -12.27
C CYS A 410 -4.07 -8.79 -11.81
N HIS A 411 -4.71 -7.68 -12.16
CA HIS A 411 -6.13 -7.44 -11.91
C HIS A 411 -6.90 -7.48 -13.24
N ILE A 412 -8.02 -8.19 -13.26
CA ILE A 412 -8.91 -8.31 -14.42
C ILE A 412 -10.31 -7.87 -13.99
N ALA A 413 -10.81 -6.82 -14.62
CA ALA A 413 -12.17 -6.31 -14.41
C ALA A 413 -13.02 -6.56 -15.65
N GLU A 414 -14.29 -6.88 -15.45
CA GLU A 414 -15.32 -6.78 -16.49
C GLU A 414 -16.36 -5.77 -16.05
N VAL A 415 -16.77 -4.90 -16.99
CA VAL A 415 -17.78 -3.88 -16.75
C VAL A 415 -18.98 -4.06 -17.68
N GLU A 416 -20.16 -3.69 -17.20
CA GLU A 416 -21.34 -3.46 -18.02
C GLU A 416 -21.67 -1.97 -18.06
N ILE A 417 -22.01 -1.46 -19.24
CA ILE A 417 -22.41 -0.07 -19.44
C ILE A 417 -23.82 -0.02 -19.99
N ASP A 418 -24.67 0.80 -19.36
CA ASP A 418 -25.94 1.23 -19.92
C ASP A 418 -25.70 2.39 -20.91
N PRO A 419 -25.88 2.19 -22.22
CA PRO A 419 -25.57 3.23 -23.20
C PRO A 419 -26.54 4.44 -23.14
N ASP A 420 -27.73 4.26 -22.58
CA ASP A 420 -28.77 5.30 -22.51
C ASP A 420 -28.54 6.25 -21.32
N THR A 421 -27.88 5.78 -20.26
CA THR A 421 -27.62 6.56 -19.03
C THR A 421 -26.13 6.79 -18.74
N GLY A 422 -25.25 6.04 -19.41
CA GLY A 422 -23.81 6.00 -19.15
C GLY A 422 -23.45 5.30 -17.84
N TRP A 423 -24.41 4.67 -17.14
CA TRP A 423 -24.14 3.96 -15.89
C TRP A 423 -23.19 2.79 -16.12
N VAL A 424 -22.18 2.67 -15.26
CA VAL A 424 -21.15 1.62 -15.32
C VAL A 424 -21.22 0.77 -14.05
N ASP A 425 -21.38 -0.53 -14.23
CA ASP A 425 -21.31 -1.56 -13.18
C ASP A 425 -20.05 -2.42 -13.37
N VAL A 426 -19.30 -2.65 -12.30
CA VAL A 426 -18.22 -3.65 -12.29
C VAL A 426 -18.85 -5.00 -11.98
N VAL A 427 -18.98 -5.86 -12.98
CA VAL A 427 -19.80 -7.09 -12.89
C VAL A 427 -18.98 -8.35 -12.58
N LYS A 428 -17.66 -8.29 -12.78
CA LYS A 428 -16.73 -9.36 -12.40
C LYS A 428 -15.37 -8.76 -12.09
N TYR A 429 -14.75 -9.23 -11.02
CA TYR A 429 -13.42 -8.78 -10.63
C TYR A 429 -12.57 -9.94 -10.15
N THR A 430 -11.43 -10.13 -10.81
CA THR A 430 -10.47 -11.20 -10.50
C THR A 430 -9.10 -10.60 -10.29
N PHE A 431 -8.36 -11.07 -9.28
CA PHE A 431 -6.99 -10.62 -9.08
C PHE A 431 -6.07 -11.73 -8.60
N VAL A 432 -4.83 -11.71 -9.06
CA VAL A 432 -3.76 -12.57 -8.56
C VAL A 432 -2.61 -11.69 -8.13
N ASN A 433 -2.16 -11.85 -6.88
CA ASN A 433 -1.11 -11.00 -6.31
C ASN A 433 0.11 -11.81 -5.87
N ASP A 434 1.28 -11.21 -6.09
CA ASP A 434 2.55 -11.64 -5.51
C ASP A 434 2.96 -10.67 -4.39
N PHE A 435 2.71 -11.09 -3.15
CA PHE A 435 3.19 -10.41 -1.95
C PHE A 435 4.36 -11.15 -1.27
N GLY A 436 5.02 -12.05 -2.01
CA GLY A 436 6.01 -12.97 -1.45
C GLY A 436 5.36 -13.89 -0.41
N VAL A 437 6.00 -14.02 0.75
CA VAL A 437 5.46 -14.79 1.87
C VAL A 437 4.31 -14.04 2.55
N VAL A 438 3.11 -14.61 2.46
CA VAL A 438 1.90 -14.09 3.08
C VAL A 438 1.78 -14.59 4.51
N ILE A 439 1.93 -13.70 5.49
CA ILE A 439 1.88 -14.04 6.93
C ILE A 439 0.45 -14.30 7.41
N ASN A 440 -0.50 -13.47 6.97
CA ASN A 440 -1.90 -13.57 7.36
C ASN A 440 -2.80 -13.35 6.13
N PRO A 441 -3.21 -14.43 5.44
CA PRO A 441 -4.02 -14.33 4.22
C PRO A 441 -5.31 -13.54 4.42
N LEU A 442 -6.04 -13.78 5.52
CA LEU A 442 -7.31 -13.10 5.81
C LEU A 442 -7.16 -11.56 5.88
N LEU A 443 -6.09 -11.06 6.51
CA LEU A 443 -5.84 -9.62 6.57
C LEU A 443 -5.40 -9.06 5.22
N VAL A 444 -4.64 -9.83 4.44
CA VAL A 444 -4.24 -9.43 3.08
C VAL A 444 -5.47 -9.32 2.17
N ASP A 445 -6.42 -10.25 2.25
CA ASP A 445 -7.68 -10.21 1.50
C ASP A 445 -8.48 -8.94 1.85
N GLY A 446 -8.60 -8.64 3.15
CA GLY A 446 -9.26 -7.41 3.61
C GLY A 446 -8.58 -6.14 3.09
N GLN A 447 -7.24 -6.10 3.06
CA GLN A 447 -6.51 -4.99 2.46
C GLN A 447 -6.76 -4.89 0.96
N ALA A 448 -6.71 -6.00 0.22
CA ALA A 448 -6.96 -6.02 -1.21
C ALA A 448 -8.37 -5.52 -1.54
N HIS A 449 -9.40 -6.06 -0.88
CA HIS A 449 -10.80 -5.63 -1.07
C HIS A 449 -10.97 -4.13 -0.85
N GLY A 450 -10.48 -3.60 0.28
CA GLY A 450 -10.59 -2.17 0.56
C GLY A 450 -9.87 -1.30 -0.47
N GLY A 451 -8.72 -1.75 -1.00
CA GLY A 451 -7.96 -1.00 -2.01
C GLY A 451 -8.62 -1.02 -3.38
N ILE A 452 -9.20 -2.17 -3.74
CA ILE A 452 -9.93 -2.33 -5.00
C ILE A 452 -11.19 -1.46 -4.99
N VAL A 453 -11.97 -1.46 -3.91
CA VAL A 453 -13.18 -0.61 -3.81
C VAL A 453 -12.82 0.88 -3.88
N GLN A 454 -11.73 1.32 -3.24
CA GLN A 454 -11.22 2.69 -3.39
C GLN A 454 -10.80 3.01 -4.83
N GLY A 455 -10.19 2.06 -5.53
CA GLY A 455 -9.82 2.22 -6.94
C GLY A 455 -11.04 2.29 -7.86
N ILE A 456 -12.05 1.44 -7.66
CA ILE A 456 -13.33 1.49 -8.39
C ILE A 456 -14.01 2.84 -8.15
N GLY A 457 -14.03 3.31 -6.90
CA GLY A 457 -14.56 4.60 -6.54
C GLY A 457 -13.89 5.75 -7.25
N GLN A 458 -12.56 5.83 -7.18
CA GLN A 458 -11.80 6.84 -7.92
C GLN A 458 -12.00 6.75 -9.44
N ALA A 459 -12.13 5.54 -10.00
CA ALA A 459 -12.33 5.37 -11.44
C ALA A 459 -13.71 5.84 -11.90
N LEU A 460 -14.78 5.61 -11.14
CA LEU A 460 -16.16 5.74 -11.63
C LEU A 460 -17.03 6.77 -10.88
N ARG A 461 -16.61 7.25 -9.71
CA ARG A 461 -17.47 7.98 -8.75
C ARG A 461 -16.78 9.19 -8.11
N GLU A 462 -15.71 8.96 -7.36
CA GLU A 462 -15.08 9.94 -6.47
C GLU A 462 -14.45 11.10 -7.26
N GLY A 463 -14.76 12.33 -6.87
CA GLY A 463 -14.19 13.53 -7.47
C GLY A 463 -14.24 14.71 -6.52
N THR A 464 -13.10 15.35 -6.31
CA THR A 464 -13.04 16.67 -5.67
C THR A 464 -13.14 17.74 -6.76
N VAL A 465 -14.19 18.57 -6.71
CA VAL A 465 -14.47 19.56 -7.74
C VAL A 465 -14.45 20.97 -7.17
N TYR A 466 -13.62 21.83 -7.76
CA TYR A 466 -13.62 23.26 -7.53
C TYR A 466 -14.26 23.98 -8.73
N ASP A 467 -14.95 25.08 -8.48
CA ASP A 467 -15.42 25.98 -9.53
C ASP A 467 -14.32 26.95 -10.02
N GLU A 468 -14.66 27.78 -11.00
CA GLU A 468 -13.73 28.73 -11.63
C GLU A 468 -13.19 29.81 -10.68
N VAL A 469 -13.86 30.05 -9.55
CA VAL A 469 -13.44 31.02 -8.52
C VAL A 469 -12.80 30.36 -7.31
N GLY A 470 -12.60 29.03 -7.35
CA GLY A 470 -11.91 28.27 -6.32
C GLY A 470 -12.79 27.84 -5.14
N GLN A 471 -14.12 27.84 -5.28
CA GLN A 471 -15.01 27.24 -4.28
C GLN A 471 -15.09 25.73 -4.46
N LEU A 472 -14.98 25.00 -3.35
CA LEU A 472 -15.16 23.55 -3.34
C LEU A 472 -16.65 23.22 -3.47
N LEU A 473 -17.03 22.60 -4.60
CA LEU A 473 -18.41 22.17 -4.87
C LEU A 473 -18.75 20.84 -4.21
N THR A 474 -17.76 19.97 -4.03
CA THR A 474 -17.94 18.63 -3.43
C THR A 474 -17.53 18.60 -1.96
N GLY A 475 -18.06 19.53 -1.16
CA GLY A 475 -17.69 19.73 0.25
C GLY A 475 -18.38 18.78 1.24
N SER A 476 -19.12 17.78 0.76
CA SER A 476 -19.88 16.83 1.58
C SER A 476 -20.07 15.48 0.89
N TYR A 477 -20.52 14.46 1.61
CA TYR A 477 -20.91 13.17 1.01
C TYR A 477 -22.25 13.21 0.25
N MET A 478 -22.95 14.36 0.23
CA MET A 478 -24.07 14.53 -0.71
C MET A 478 -23.57 14.69 -2.15
N ASP A 479 -22.35 15.22 -2.31
CA ASP A 479 -21.77 15.58 -3.61
C ASP A 479 -20.57 14.69 -3.95
N TYR A 480 -19.72 14.39 -2.96
CA TYR A 480 -18.61 13.45 -3.09
C TYR A 480 -19.12 12.02 -3.02
N ALA A 481 -19.20 11.36 -4.18
CA ALA A 481 -19.76 10.03 -4.33
C ALA A 481 -18.83 8.93 -3.80
N MET A 482 -18.87 8.70 -2.48
CA MET A 482 -18.23 7.55 -1.84
C MET A 482 -18.83 6.22 -2.35
N PRO A 483 -18.00 5.22 -2.69
CA PRO A 483 -18.48 3.88 -3.03
C PRO A 483 -19.29 3.25 -1.91
N ARG A 484 -20.34 2.54 -2.29
CA ARG A 484 -21.24 1.79 -1.42
C ARG A 484 -21.03 0.29 -1.62
N ALA A 485 -21.72 -0.51 -0.80
CA ALA A 485 -21.58 -1.96 -0.83
C ALA A 485 -22.06 -2.58 -2.17
N ASP A 486 -23.06 -1.98 -2.81
CA ASP A 486 -23.59 -2.36 -4.12
C ASP A 486 -22.72 -1.91 -5.29
N ASP A 487 -21.79 -0.97 -5.09
CA ASP A 487 -20.76 -0.64 -6.09
C ASP A 487 -19.62 -1.68 -6.11
N ALA A 488 -19.52 -2.55 -5.09
CA ALA A 488 -18.43 -3.51 -4.95
C ALA A 488 -18.80 -4.87 -5.60
N PRO A 489 -17.98 -5.39 -6.54
CA PRO A 489 -18.21 -6.71 -7.10
C PRO A 489 -17.84 -7.82 -6.11
N ALA A 490 -18.30 -9.04 -6.40
CA ALA A 490 -17.67 -10.22 -5.81
C ALA A 490 -16.23 -10.36 -6.34
N PHE A 491 -15.31 -10.66 -5.43
CA PHE A 491 -13.89 -10.84 -5.76
C PHE A 491 -13.54 -12.32 -5.86
N LEU A 492 -12.91 -12.71 -6.97
CA LEU A 492 -12.16 -13.96 -7.07
C LEU A 492 -10.68 -13.64 -6.98
N HIS A 493 -9.94 -14.38 -6.14
CA HIS A 493 -8.52 -14.12 -6.00
C HIS A 493 -7.70 -15.35 -5.68
N GLU A 494 -6.41 -15.26 -6.00
CA GLU A 494 -5.38 -16.19 -5.59
C GLU A 494 -4.05 -15.47 -5.34
N PHE A 495 -3.11 -16.15 -4.69
CA PHE A 495 -1.72 -15.68 -4.59
C PHE A 495 -0.81 -16.39 -5.59
N HIS A 496 0.17 -15.68 -6.12
CA HIS A 496 1.32 -16.21 -6.85
C HIS A 496 2.60 -15.80 -6.11
N SER A 497 2.89 -16.49 -5.00
CA SER A 497 3.93 -16.07 -4.06
C SER A 497 5.34 -16.34 -4.59
N VAL A 498 6.06 -15.27 -4.94
CA VAL A 498 7.51 -15.30 -5.22
C VAL A 498 8.23 -14.54 -4.11
N PRO A 499 8.85 -15.21 -3.13
CA PRO A 499 9.45 -14.56 -1.97
C PRO A 499 10.50 -13.50 -2.34
N ALA A 500 10.48 -12.37 -1.63
CA ALA A 500 11.55 -11.37 -1.72
C ALA A 500 12.88 -11.96 -1.25
N THR A 501 13.93 -11.86 -2.05
CA THR A 501 15.26 -12.38 -1.69
C THR A 501 16.00 -11.44 -0.75
N THR A 502 15.59 -10.16 -0.69
CA THR A 502 16.21 -9.12 0.13
C THR A 502 15.59 -8.96 1.52
N ASN A 503 14.48 -9.65 1.79
CA ASN A 503 13.79 -9.62 3.08
C ASN A 503 13.91 -10.99 3.78
N PRO A 504 14.35 -11.07 5.05
CA PRO A 504 14.48 -12.36 5.75
C PRO A 504 13.19 -13.16 5.90
N LEU A 505 12.03 -12.50 5.89
CA LEU A 505 10.72 -13.16 5.91
C LEU A 505 10.25 -13.56 4.50
N GLY A 506 10.93 -13.11 3.44
CA GLY A 506 10.45 -13.25 2.07
C GLY A 506 9.19 -12.43 1.76
N ALA A 507 8.76 -11.56 2.68
CA ALA A 507 7.51 -10.79 2.58
C ALA A 507 7.70 -9.52 1.75
N LYS A 508 6.66 -9.16 0.99
CA LYS A 508 6.53 -7.88 0.26
C LYS A 508 5.36 -7.07 0.84
N GLY A 509 5.23 -5.80 0.43
CA GLY A 509 4.13 -4.93 0.85
C GLY A 509 2.83 -5.28 0.12
N CYS A 510 1.67 -5.12 0.78
CA CYS A 510 0.36 -5.41 0.17
C CYS A 510 -0.69 -4.30 0.35
N GLY A 511 -0.41 -3.31 1.20
CA GLY A 511 -1.42 -2.36 1.65
C GLY A 511 -1.97 -1.44 0.56
N GLU A 512 -1.23 -1.17 -0.52
CA GLU A 512 -1.60 -0.17 -1.55
C GLU A 512 -1.98 -0.79 -2.91
N ALA A 513 -1.67 -2.08 -3.09
CA ALA A 513 -1.82 -2.84 -4.33
C ALA A 513 -3.22 -2.77 -4.95
N GLY A 514 -4.27 -2.80 -4.12
CA GLY A 514 -5.65 -2.82 -4.62
C GLY A 514 -5.98 -1.62 -5.52
N CYS A 515 -5.50 -0.41 -5.18
CA CYS A 515 -5.70 0.77 -6.02
C CYS A 515 -4.85 0.71 -7.30
N ALA A 516 -3.63 0.19 -7.22
CA ALA A 516 -2.71 0.10 -8.35
C ALA A 516 -3.27 -0.80 -9.47
N GLY A 517 -3.87 -1.93 -9.12
CA GLY A 517 -4.53 -2.80 -10.09
C GLY A 517 -5.93 -2.33 -10.52
N ALA A 518 -6.71 -1.72 -9.62
CA ALA A 518 -8.10 -1.36 -9.91
C ALA A 518 -8.28 -0.19 -10.88
N LEU A 519 -7.49 0.88 -10.76
CA LEU A 519 -7.63 2.04 -11.65
C LEU A 519 -7.49 1.65 -13.14
N PRO A 520 -6.35 1.06 -13.58
CA PRO A 520 -6.18 0.63 -14.95
C PRO A 520 -7.14 -0.47 -15.38
N SER A 521 -7.37 -1.52 -14.58
CA SER A 521 -8.22 -2.65 -15.01
C SER A 521 -9.67 -2.19 -15.29
N VAL A 522 -10.24 -1.34 -14.44
CA VAL A 522 -11.59 -0.79 -14.63
C VAL A 522 -11.66 0.15 -15.83
N MET A 523 -10.69 1.06 -15.97
CA MET A 523 -10.70 2.02 -17.08
C MET A 523 -10.39 1.38 -18.43
N ASN A 524 -9.52 0.37 -18.47
CA ASN A 524 -9.30 -0.46 -19.66
C ASN A 524 -10.57 -1.22 -20.04
N ALA A 525 -11.27 -1.82 -19.07
CA ALA A 525 -12.54 -2.49 -19.32
C ALA A 525 -13.62 -1.53 -19.85
N LEU A 526 -13.67 -0.32 -19.29
CA LEU A 526 -14.60 0.73 -19.74
C LEU A 526 -14.32 1.13 -21.19
N VAL A 527 -13.05 1.37 -21.55
CA VAL A 527 -12.67 1.71 -22.93
C VAL A 527 -12.92 0.55 -23.89
N ASP A 528 -12.61 -0.70 -23.50
CA ASP A 528 -12.93 -1.89 -24.29
C ASP A 528 -14.44 -1.97 -24.60
N ALA A 529 -15.28 -1.67 -23.61
CA ALA A 529 -16.74 -1.69 -23.77
C ALA A 529 -17.26 -0.65 -24.78
N VAL A 530 -16.64 0.54 -24.84
CA VAL A 530 -17.08 1.65 -25.72
C VAL A 530 -16.25 1.77 -27.01
N SER A 531 -15.25 0.91 -27.20
CA SER A 531 -14.33 0.95 -28.35
C SER A 531 -15.04 0.85 -29.71
N GLU A 532 -16.18 0.17 -29.79
CA GLU A 532 -16.98 0.05 -31.02
C GLU A 532 -17.55 1.39 -31.52
N PHE A 533 -17.59 2.40 -30.66
CA PHE A 533 -17.95 3.77 -31.00
C PHE A 533 -16.75 4.61 -31.48
N GLY A 534 -15.53 4.05 -31.47
CA GLY A 534 -14.29 4.78 -31.77
C GLY A 534 -13.79 5.61 -30.59
N ILE A 535 -14.27 5.34 -29.37
CA ILE A 535 -13.82 6.01 -28.16
C ILE A 535 -12.59 5.28 -27.62
N GLU A 536 -11.47 5.99 -27.50
CA GLU A 536 -10.19 5.41 -27.11
C GLU A 536 -9.78 5.76 -25.68
N HIS A 537 -10.40 6.79 -25.10
CA HIS A 537 -10.08 7.29 -23.76
C HIS A 537 -11.24 8.06 -23.14
N ILE A 538 -11.41 7.93 -21.82
CA ILE A 538 -12.29 8.74 -20.98
C ILE A 538 -11.54 9.06 -19.68
N ASP A 539 -11.58 10.31 -19.22
CA ASP A 539 -10.93 10.71 -17.98
C ASP A 539 -11.70 10.29 -16.73
N MET A 540 -10.95 9.99 -15.66
CA MET A 540 -11.52 9.71 -14.34
C MET A 540 -12.01 10.99 -13.63
N PRO A 541 -12.99 10.89 -12.72
CA PRO A 541 -13.93 9.77 -12.63
C PRO A 541 -14.77 9.70 -13.91
N ALA A 542 -14.94 8.50 -14.46
CA ALA A 542 -15.81 8.22 -15.60
C ALA A 542 -17.26 8.13 -15.11
N THR A 543 -17.79 9.29 -14.68
CA THR A 543 -19.17 9.42 -14.19
C THR A 543 -20.17 9.03 -15.28
N PRO A 544 -21.41 8.64 -14.91
CA PRO A 544 -22.44 8.30 -15.89
C PRO A 544 -22.65 9.40 -16.95
N GLU A 545 -22.66 10.67 -16.53
CA GLU A 545 -22.75 11.81 -17.44
C GLU A 545 -21.60 11.84 -18.46
N ARG A 546 -20.34 11.65 -18.03
CA ARG A 546 -19.17 11.69 -18.92
C ARG A 546 -19.18 10.54 -19.92
N VAL A 547 -19.51 9.33 -19.47
CA VAL A 547 -19.63 8.15 -20.33
C VAL A 547 -20.75 8.33 -21.34
N TRP A 548 -21.93 8.76 -20.89
CA TRP A 548 -23.06 9.03 -21.77
C TRP A 548 -22.72 10.08 -22.83
N ARG A 549 -22.14 11.22 -22.44
CA ARG A 549 -21.73 12.28 -23.37
C ARG A 549 -20.74 11.77 -24.43
N ALA A 550 -19.77 10.95 -24.02
CA ALA A 550 -18.80 10.37 -24.94
C ALA A 550 -19.49 9.49 -25.99
N ILE A 551 -20.41 8.61 -25.56
CA ILE A 551 -21.20 7.75 -26.45
C ILE A 551 -22.06 8.59 -27.41
N GLN A 552 -22.79 9.59 -26.89
CA GLN A 552 -23.65 10.45 -27.72
C GLN A 552 -22.88 11.28 -28.75
N ALA A 553 -21.69 11.78 -28.40
CA ALA A 553 -20.84 12.50 -29.35
C ALA A 553 -20.35 11.59 -30.49
N ALA A 554 -20.03 10.33 -30.17
CA ALA A 554 -19.59 9.33 -31.14
C ALA A 554 -20.72 8.83 -32.05
N THR A 555 -21.96 8.72 -31.53
CA THR A 555 -23.13 8.34 -32.34
C THR A 555 -23.64 9.50 -33.20
N GLY A 556 -23.66 10.71 -32.67
CA GLY A 556 -24.07 11.93 -33.39
C GLY A 556 -23.16 12.22 -34.59
N SER A 557 -21.85 12.06 -34.44
CA SER A 557 -20.87 12.23 -35.53
C SER A 557 -21.01 11.19 -36.65
N ARG A 558 -21.44 9.95 -36.34
CA ARG A 558 -21.76 8.91 -37.34
C ARG A 558 -23.04 9.20 -38.13
N SER A 559 -24.02 9.89 -37.54
CA SER A 559 -25.28 10.21 -38.22
C SER A 559 -25.15 11.36 -39.23
N GLY A 560 -24.21 12.28 -39.03
CA GLY A 560 -23.96 13.44 -39.90
C GLY A 560 -23.17 13.15 -41.18
N THR A 561 -22.57 11.96 -41.30
CA THR A 561 -21.82 11.54 -42.50
C THR A 561 -22.68 10.83 -43.55
N THR A 562 -23.93 10.49 -43.22
CA THR A 562 -24.88 9.80 -44.12
C THR A 562 -25.93 10.71 -44.76
N SER A 563 -25.93 12.02 -44.52
CA SER A 563 -26.93 12.96 -45.05
C SER A 563 -26.40 13.92 -46.11
N GLY A 564 -25.31 13.56 -46.79
CA GLY A 564 -24.58 14.44 -47.72
C GLY A 564 -24.43 13.91 -49.15
N GLU A 565 -25.22 12.94 -49.59
CA GLU A 565 -25.38 12.59 -51.01
C GLU A 565 -26.82 12.15 -51.25
N GLY A 566 -27.60 13.00 -51.91
CA GLY A 566 -28.99 12.79 -52.27
C GLY A 566 -29.55 13.98 -53.03
#